data_AF-A0A955MHB8-F1
#
_entry.id   AF-A0A955MHB8-F1
#
_cell.length_a   1.000
_cell.length_b   1.000
_cell.length_c   1.000
_cell.angle_alpha   90.00
_cell.angle_beta   90.00
_cell.angle_gamma   90.00
#
_symmetry.space_group_name_H-M   'P 1'
#
loop_
_entity.id
_entity.type
_entity.pdbx_description
1 polymer ?
#
loop_
_entity_poly.entity_id
_entity_poly.type
_entity_poly.pdbx_seq_one_letter_code
_entity_poly.pdbx_strand_id
1 'polypeptide(L)'
;MKKIFFLLIFLSLFTPVSANESIPADKAAERERVDKNKDNESDVLSKKKELTNIDLIYVGMTMDEVEKVMGNTLTVGYKNGINDHEGGFVPINLENPHRKEIITKQDKDYTVYYYYTHIKRGDGLIAEEELTPIVFEDGKVKSKGWDALFKIKNL
;
A
#
# COMPACT_ATOMS: atom_id res chain seq x y z
N MET A 1 33.47 1.26 37.20
CA MET A 1 33.22 0.80 38.59
C MET A 1 31.82 0.20 38.66
N LYS A 2 31.74 -1.01 39.25
CA LYS A 2 30.57 -1.74 39.80
C LYS A 2 29.32 -1.94 38.93
N LYS A 3 29.26 -3.14 38.32
CA LYS A 3 28.03 -3.86 37.98
C LYS A 3 27.34 -4.29 39.27
N ILE A 4 26.02 -4.11 39.38
CA ILE A 4 25.20 -4.66 40.46
C ILE A 4 24.19 -5.63 39.85
N PHE A 5 24.35 -6.88 40.25
CA PHE A 5 23.43 -7.99 40.08
C PHE A 5 22.21 -7.77 40.98
N PHE A 6 21.00 -7.98 40.47
CA PHE A 6 19.87 -8.37 41.31
C PHE A 6 19.23 -9.63 40.73
N LEU A 7 19.50 -10.73 41.42
CA LEU A 7 18.91 -12.04 41.22
C LEU A 7 17.72 -12.14 42.19
N LEU A 8 16.49 -12.19 41.65
CA LEU A 8 15.30 -12.51 42.43
C LEU A 8 14.81 -13.89 42.00
N ILE A 9 15.12 -14.88 42.85
CA ILE A 9 14.59 -16.24 42.78
C ILE A 9 13.19 -16.21 43.38
N PHE A 10 12.16 -16.40 42.56
CA PHE A 10 10.82 -16.76 43.05
C PHE A 10 10.72 -18.28 43.09
N LEU A 11 10.80 -18.83 44.30
CA LEU A 11 10.53 -20.24 44.59
C LEU A 11 9.03 -20.37 44.87
N SER A 12 8.24 -20.72 43.86
CA SER A 12 6.83 -21.10 44.06
C SER A 12 6.74 -22.60 44.37
N LEU A 13 6.09 -22.90 45.49
CA LEU A 13 5.80 -24.25 45.97
C LEU A 13 4.84 -24.94 44.99
N PHE A 14 5.31 -26.01 44.36
CA PHE A 14 4.48 -26.97 43.63
C PHE A 14 3.78 -27.87 44.65
N THR A 15 2.46 -27.78 44.78
CA THR A 15 1.65 -28.86 45.37
C THR A 15 1.12 -29.74 44.24
N PRO A 16 1.28 -31.07 44.31
CA PRO A 16 0.64 -31.95 43.35
C PRO A 16 -0.84 -32.09 43.70
N VAL A 17 -1.72 -31.52 42.88
CA VAL A 17 -3.13 -31.90 42.88
C VAL A 17 -3.24 -33.23 42.13
N SER A 18 -3.40 -34.30 42.90
CA SER A 18 -3.88 -35.60 42.41
C SER A 18 -5.40 -35.58 42.39
N ALA A 19 -5.99 -35.52 41.20
CA ALA A 19 -7.36 -35.95 40.96
C ALA A 19 -7.44 -36.55 39.56
N ASN A 20 -7.41 -37.87 39.53
CA ASN A 20 -7.82 -38.71 38.41
C ASN A 20 -9.33 -38.53 38.22
N GLU A 21 -9.71 -37.67 37.29
CA GLU A 21 -11.10 -37.49 36.89
C GLU A 21 -11.22 -37.91 35.41
N SER A 22 -11.90 -39.02 35.20
CA SER A 22 -12.17 -39.59 33.88
C SER A 22 -12.99 -38.59 33.04
N ILE A 23 -12.39 -38.10 31.96
CA ILE A 23 -13.07 -37.24 30.98
C ILE A 23 -14.14 -38.08 30.25
N PRO A 24 -15.43 -37.68 30.26
CA PRO A 24 -16.46 -38.35 29.47
C PRO A 24 -16.20 -38.15 27.97
N ALA A 25 -16.36 -39.24 27.21
CA ALA A 25 -16.01 -39.37 25.79
C ALA A 25 -16.72 -38.42 24.80
N ASP A 26 -17.62 -37.57 25.28
CA ASP A 26 -18.41 -36.63 24.47
C ASP A 26 -17.69 -35.29 24.20
N LYS A 27 -16.57 -35.00 24.87
CA LYS A 27 -15.81 -33.75 24.68
C LYS A 27 -14.58 -33.85 23.78
N ALA A 28 -14.33 -35.01 23.16
CA ALA A 28 -13.22 -35.18 22.23
C ALA A 28 -13.56 -34.70 20.79
N ALA A 29 -14.84 -34.72 20.40
CA ALA A 29 -15.26 -34.39 19.04
C ALA A 29 -15.29 -32.88 18.72
N GLU A 30 -15.27 -32.01 19.73
CA GLU A 30 -15.35 -30.55 19.53
C GLU A 30 -13.98 -29.88 19.37
N ARG A 31 -12.88 -30.58 19.70
CA ARG A 31 -11.51 -30.06 19.52
C ARG A 31 -10.95 -30.23 18.11
N GLU A 32 -11.57 -31.05 17.26
CA GLU A 32 -11.08 -31.29 15.90
C GLU A 32 -11.65 -30.32 14.84
N ARG A 33 -12.61 -29.46 15.21
CA ARG A 33 -13.19 -28.46 14.30
C ARG A 33 -12.52 -27.09 14.32
N VAL A 34 -11.55 -26.87 15.22
CA VAL A 34 -10.99 -25.52 15.46
C VAL A 34 -9.70 -25.23 14.68
N ASP A 35 -9.05 -26.24 14.08
CA ASP A 35 -7.70 -26.07 13.49
C ASP A 35 -7.61 -25.95 11.96
N LYS A 36 -8.74 -25.91 11.22
CA LYS A 36 -8.70 -25.91 9.74
C LYS A 36 -8.95 -24.57 9.05
N ASN A 37 -8.85 -23.44 9.77
CA ASN A 37 -9.20 -22.13 9.20
C ASN A 37 -8.15 -21.03 9.43
N LYS A 38 -6.90 -21.40 9.73
CA LYS A 38 -5.84 -20.42 10.03
C LYS A 38 -4.97 -20.04 8.83
N ASP A 39 -5.10 -20.74 7.72
CA ASP A 39 -4.19 -20.60 6.57
C ASP A 39 -4.73 -19.67 5.47
N ASN A 40 -5.94 -19.14 5.63
CA ASN A 40 -6.63 -18.36 4.59
C ASN A 40 -6.78 -16.86 4.90
N GLU A 41 -6.31 -16.40 6.08
CA GLU A 41 -6.51 -15.00 6.50
C GLU A 41 -5.38 -14.07 6.00
N SER A 42 -4.19 -14.59 5.72
CA SER A 42 -3.06 -13.81 5.19
C SER A 42 -3.14 -13.54 3.68
N ASP A 43 -3.85 -14.38 2.91
CA ASP A 43 -3.93 -14.25 1.45
C ASP A 43 -5.03 -13.28 0.98
N VAL A 44 -6.03 -13.01 1.83
CA VAL A 44 -7.10 -12.04 1.54
C VAL A 44 -6.62 -10.59 1.76
N LEU A 45 -5.56 -10.37 2.56
CA LEU A 45 -4.99 -9.05 2.83
C LEU A 45 -3.91 -8.59 1.84
N SER A 46 -3.49 -9.43 0.88
CA SER A 46 -2.39 -9.11 -0.05
C SER A 46 -2.84 -8.53 -1.40
N LYS A 47 -4.13 -8.24 -1.61
CA LYS A 47 -4.54 -7.50 -2.80
C LYS A 47 -4.25 -6.02 -2.56
N LYS A 48 -3.01 -5.62 -2.87
CA LYS A 48 -2.50 -4.23 -2.83
C LYS A 48 -3.58 -3.28 -3.35
N LYS A 49 -4.27 -2.60 -2.44
CA LYS A 49 -5.37 -1.70 -2.79
C LYS A 49 -4.77 -0.53 -3.57
N GLU A 50 -5.00 -0.50 -4.87
CA GLU A 50 -4.59 0.62 -5.70
C GLU A 50 -5.35 1.87 -5.26
N LEU A 51 -4.63 2.98 -5.13
CA LEU A 51 -5.20 4.24 -4.64
C LEU A 51 -5.87 5.03 -5.76
N THR A 52 -5.75 4.57 -7.00
CA THR A 52 -6.12 5.37 -8.17
C THR A 52 -6.82 4.54 -9.25
N ASN A 53 -7.38 5.26 -10.21
CA ASN A 53 -8.12 4.73 -11.35
C ASN A 53 -7.19 4.29 -12.50
N ILE A 54 -5.93 3.97 -12.23
CA ILE A 54 -4.93 3.65 -13.26
C ILE A 54 -5.32 2.43 -14.11
N ASP A 55 -6.09 1.51 -13.53
CA ASP A 55 -6.65 0.36 -14.23
C ASP A 55 -7.71 0.71 -15.27
N LEU A 56 -8.38 1.87 -15.10
CA LEU A 56 -9.35 2.38 -16.07
C LEU A 56 -8.68 3.03 -17.29
N ILE A 57 -7.37 3.29 -17.23
CA ILE A 57 -6.62 3.86 -18.35
C ILE A 57 -6.26 2.78 -19.36
N TYR A 58 -6.66 3.00 -20.61
CA TYR A 58 -6.37 2.14 -21.76
C TYR A 58 -5.75 2.90 -22.94
N VAL A 59 -5.10 2.14 -23.84
CA VAL A 59 -4.44 2.67 -25.03
C VAL A 59 -5.44 3.38 -25.94
N GLY A 60 -5.09 4.59 -26.40
CA GLY A 60 -5.91 5.41 -27.27
C GLY A 60 -6.70 6.51 -26.57
N MET A 61 -6.83 6.49 -25.23
CA MET A 61 -7.39 7.61 -24.47
C MET A 61 -6.59 8.89 -24.72
N THR A 62 -7.26 10.02 -24.83
CA THR A 62 -6.66 11.35 -24.91
C THR A 62 -6.08 11.80 -23.56
N MET A 63 -5.18 12.77 -23.57
CA MET A 63 -4.66 13.38 -22.32
C MET A 63 -5.79 13.91 -21.43
N ASP A 64 -6.80 14.58 -21.98
CA ASP A 64 -7.94 15.12 -21.24
C ASP A 64 -8.80 14.02 -20.59
N GLU A 65 -8.99 12.88 -21.27
CA GLU A 65 -9.70 11.73 -20.70
C GLU A 65 -8.90 11.12 -19.55
N VAL A 66 -7.58 11.00 -19.69
CA VAL A 66 -6.71 10.52 -18.61
C VAL A 66 -6.77 11.45 -17.40
N GLU A 67 -6.68 12.77 -17.60
CA GLU A 67 -6.76 13.74 -16.50
C GLU A 67 -8.12 13.69 -15.78
N LYS A 68 -9.23 13.51 -16.52
CA LYS A 68 -10.56 13.32 -15.92
C LYS A 68 -10.67 12.04 -15.10
N VAL A 69 -10.09 10.94 -15.59
CA VAL A 69 -10.15 9.64 -14.90
C VAL A 69 -9.24 9.63 -13.67
N MET A 70 -8.03 10.17 -13.80
CA MET A 70 -7.04 10.17 -12.74
C MET A 70 -7.26 11.27 -11.70
N GLY A 71 -7.96 12.34 -12.08
CA GLY A 71 -8.16 13.54 -11.27
C GLY A 71 -6.89 14.36 -11.10
N ASN A 72 -7.08 15.63 -10.72
CA ASN A 72 -5.98 16.61 -10.61
C ASN A 72 -5.39 16.70 -9.20
N THR A 73 -6.01 16.02 -8.24
CA THR A 73 -5.61 16.02 -6.83
C THR A 73 -5.78 14.63 -6.24
N LEU A 74 -4.80 14.18 -5.47
CA LEU A 74 -4.88 12.94 -4.69
C LEU A 74 -4.85 13.26 -3.19
N THR A 75 -5.83 12.77 -2.44
CA THR A 75 -5.82 12.81 -0.97
C THR A 75 -5.12 11.56 -0.44
N VAL A 76 -3.95 11.75 0.18
CA VAL A 76 -3.11 10.63 0.67
C VAL A 76 -3.27 10.32 2.15
N GLY A 77 -3.97 11.19 2.89
CA GLY A 77 -4.21 11.01 4.30
C GLY A 77 -4.74 12.28 4.96
N TYR A 78 -4.70 12.31 6.28
CA TYR A 78 -5.18 13.41 7.10
C TYR A 78 -4.17 13.73 8.20
N LYS A 79 -4.02 15.01 8.55
CA LYS A 79 -3.21 15.48 9.68
C LYS A 79 -4.10 16.16 10.72
N ASN A 80 -3.68 16.14 11.99
CA ASN A 80 -4.38 16.90 13.04
C ASN A 80 -4.23 18.40 12.77
N GLY A 81 -5.36 19.09 12.60
CA GLY A 81 -5.47 20.54 12.51
C GLY A 81 -5.48 21.17 13.89
N ILE A 82 -4.35 21.12 14.60
CA ILE A 82 -4.27 21.60 16.00
C ILE A 82 -4.41 23.14 16.10
N ASN A 83 -4.36 23.86 14.98
CA ASN A 83 -4.35 25.32 14.99
C ASN A 83 -5.73 26.00 14.96
N ASP A 84 -6.83 25.25 14.74
CA ASP A 84 -8.14 25.84 14.48
C ASP A 84 -9.17 25.52 15.57
N HIS A 85 -8.81 25.61 16.86
CA HIS A 85 -9.71 25.57 18.04
C HIS A 85 -10.79 24.45 18.16
N GLU A 86 -10.93 23.54 17.19
CA GLU A 86 -12.03 22.56 17.08
C GLU A 86 -11.54 21.11 16.89
N GLY A 87 -10.23 20.84 16.88
CA GLY A 87 -9.72 19.46 16.89
C GLY A 87 -10.10 18.66 15.64
N GLY A 88 -10.00 19.25 14.45
CA GLY A 88 -10.34 18.61 13.17
C GLY A 88 -9.18 17.88 12.48
N PHE A 89 -9.53 16.99 11.56
CA PHE A 89 -8.60 16.38 10.60
C PHE A 89 -8.56 17.19 9.31
N VAL A 90 -7.37 17.59 8.86
CA VAL A 90 -7.16 18.31 7.60
C VAL A 90 -6.60 17.34 6.55
N PRO A 91 -7.20 17.23 5.35
CA PRO A 91 -6.69 16.35 4.31
C PRO A 91 -5.32 16.81 3.80
N ILE A 92 -4.45 15.85 3.49
CA ILE A 92 -3.19 16.07 2.81
C ILE A 92 -3.42 15.79 1.33
N ASN A 93 -3.42 16.86 0.53
CA ASN A 93 -3.67 16.82 -0.90
C ASN A 93 -2.35 16.98 -1.67
N LEU A 94 -2.14 16.14 -2.67
CA LEU A 94 -1.03 16.20 -3.61
C LEU A 94 -1.55 16.57 -5.00
N GLU A 95 -0.80 17.38 -5.73
CA GLU A 95 -1.06 17.66 -7.14
C GLU A 95 -0.87 16.40 -7.98
N ASN A 96 -1.77 16.17 -8.94
CA ASN A 96 -1.78 14.99 -9.78
C ASN A 96 -2.01 15.41 -11.26
N PRO A 97 -1.22 14.94 -12.24
CA PRO A 97 -0.03 14.11 -12.09
C PRO A 97 1.07 14.82 -11.29
N HIS A 98 1.92 14.03 -10.63
CA HIS A 98 3.04 14.55 -9.85
C HIS A 98 4.07 15.29 -10.72
N ARG A 99 4.29 14.77 -11.94
CA ARG A 99 5.29 15.28 -12.88
C ARG A 99 4.82 15.05 -14.31
N LYS A 100 5.22 15.94 -15.22
CA LYS A 100 5.09 15.77 -16.68
C LYS A 100 6.48 15.92 -17.31
N GLU A 101 6.80 15.12 -18.33
CA GLU A 101 8.01 15.28 -19.15
C GLU A 101 7.70 15.07 -20.64
N ILE A 102 8.57 15.59 -21.50
CA ILE A 102 8.54 15.35 -22.95
C ILE A 102 9.84 14.62 -23.32
N ILE A 103 9.71 13.56 -24.12
CA ILE A 103 10.82 12.76 -24.63
C ILE A 103 10.76 12.79 -26.15
N THR A 104 11.85 13.20 -26.80
CA THR A 104 11.98 13.14 -28.27
C THR A 104 12.90 11.99 -28.66
N LYS A 105 12.41 11.04 -29.47
CA LYS A 105 13.16 9.87 -29.96
C LYS A 105 12.72 9.51 -31.38
N GLN A 106 13.69 9.26 -32.27
CA GLN A 106 13.45 8.88 -33.66
C GLN A 106 12.41 9.79 -34.36
N ASP A 107 12.58 11.10 -34.23
CA ASP A 107 11.67 12.12 -34.78
C ASP A 107 10.22 12.06 -34.29
N LYS A 108 10.00 11.43 -33.13
CA LYS A 108 8.71 11.40 -32.44
C LYS A 108 8.81 12.04 -31.07
N ASP A 109 7.78 12.79 -30.71
CA ASP A 109 7.61 13.35 -29.38
C ASP A 109 6.63 12.52 -28.56
N TYR A 110 7.07 12.16 -27.35
CA TYR A 110 6.27 11.46 -26.36
C TYR A 110 6.09 12.36 -25.14
N THR A 111 4.84 12.59 -24.75
CA THR A 111 4.53 13.22 -23.47
C THR A 111 4.38 12.12 -22.43
N VAL A 112 4.90 12.31 -21.21
CA VAL A 112 4.78 11.33 -20.13
C VAL A 112 4.26 12.00 -18.88
N TYR A 113 3.17 11.47 -18.33
CA TYR A 113 2.60 11.90 -17.05
C TYR A 113 2.90 10.87 -15.97
N TYR A 114 3.40 11.31 -14.82
CA TYR A 114 3.73 10.45 -13.68
C TYR A 114 2.64 10.59 -12.62
N TYR A 115 1.82 9.54 -12.48
CA TYR A 115 0.71 9.52 -11.54
C TYR A 115 1.06 8.72 -10.29
N TYR A 116 0.63 9.18 -9.12
CA TYR A 116 0.61 8.32 -7.94
C TYR A 116 -0.32 7.13 -8.19
N THR A 117 0.07 5.95 -7.74
CA THR A 117 -0.78 4.74 -7.87
C THR A 117 -0.89 3.94 -6.60
N HIS A 118 0.07 4.11 -5.71
CA HIS A 118 0.08 3.47 -4.41
C HIS A 118 1.00 4.24 -3.45
N ILE A 119 0.74 4.13 -2.15
CA ILE A 119 1.60 4.65 -1.10
C ILE A 119 2.31 3.46 -0.49
N LYS A 120 3.64 3.47 -0.49
CA LYS A 120 4.44 2.48 0.22
C LYS A 120 4.99 3.04 1.52
N ARG A 121 5.36 4.32 1.54
CA ARG A 121 5.97 4.96 2.70
C ARG A 121 5.27 6.27 3.04
N GLY A 122 4.93 6.43 4.31
CA GLY A 122 4.37 7.67 4.86
C GLY A 122 5.44 8.62 5.38
N ASP A 123 6.60 8.69 4.73
CA ASP A 123 7.75 9.50 5.16
C ASP A 123 7.76 10.92 4.54
N GLY A 124 6.78 11.22 3.69
CA GLY A 124 6.65 12.51 3.00
C GLY A 124 7.60 12.67 1.82
N LEU A 125 8.37 11.64 1.47
CA LEU A 125 9.21 11.60 0.27
C LEU A 125 8.51 10.76 -0.80
N ILE A 126 8.43 11.28 -2.01
CA ILE A 126 7.78 10.59 -3.12
C ILE A 126 8.82 9.75 -3.82
N ALA A 127 8.68 8.42 -3.77
CA ALA A 127 9.56 7.51 -4.46
C ALA A 127 9.04 7.17 -5.86
N GLU A 128 9.94 6.93 -6.83
CA GLU A 128 9.56 6.56 -8.21
C GLU A 128 8.70 5.30 -8.26
N GLU A 129 8.94 4.36 -7.35
CA GLU A 129 8.15 3.15 -7.22
C GLU A 129 6.70 3.39 -6.80
N GLU A 130 6.34 4.55 -6.26
CA GLU A 130 4.96 4.94 -5.91
C GLU A 130 4.22 5.58 -7.09
N LEU A 131 4.97 5.90 -8.15
CA LEU A 131 4.47 6.50 -9.39
C LEU A 131 4.30 5.43 -10.47
N THR A 132 3.35 5.66 -11.37
CA THR A 132 3.19 4.93 -12.62
C THR A 132 3.20 5.93 -13.78
N PRO A 133 4.13 5.81 -14.74
CA PRO A 133 4.13 6.66 -15.91
C PRO A 133 3.04 6.24 -16.91
N ILE A 134 2.38 7.22 -17.50
CA ILE A 134 1.50 7.07 -18.66
C ILE A 134 2.17 7.80 -19.82
N VAL A 135 2.44 7.09 -20.90
CA VAL A 135 3.13 7.62 -22.07
C VAL A 135 2.11 7.90 -23.17
N PHE A 136 2.19 9.10 -23.74
CA PHE A 136 1.36 9.58 -24.82
C PHE A 136 2.19 9.72 -26.11
N GLU A 137 1.61 9.32 -27.23
CA GLU A 137 2.09 9.56 -28.60
C GLU A 137 0.92 10.22 -29.34
N ASP A 138 1.16 11.33 -30.04
CA ASP A 138 0.11 12.09 -30.74
C ASP A 138 -1.09 12.46 -29.85
N GLY A 139 -0.82 12.81 -28.59
CA GLY A 139 -1.81 13.21 -27.60
C GLY A 139 -2.69 12.08 -27.05
N LYS A 140 -2.39 10.83 -27.38
CA LYS A 140 -3.13 9.64 -26.93
C LYS A 140 -2.25 8.64 -26.19
N VAL A 141 -2.83 7.92 -25.23
CA VAL A 141 -2.13 6.90 -24.45
C VAL A 141 -1.57 5.84 -25.40
N LYS A 142 -0.24 5.73 -25.42
CA LYS A 142 0.49 4.69 -26.11
C LYS A 142 0.71 3.48 -25.21
N SER A 143 1.09 3.74 -23.96
CA SER A 143 1.44 2.70 -22.99
C SER A 143 1.45 3.24 -21.56
N LYS A 144 1.53 2.35 -20.57
CA LYS A 144 1.63 2.68 -19.15
C LYS A 144 2.68 1.80 -18.46
N GLY A 145 3.24 2.28 -17.36
CA GLY A 145 4.20 1.56 -16.53
C GLY A 145 5.66 1.79 -16.91
N TRP A 146 6.53 1.52 -15.95
CA TRP A 146 7.97 1.78 -16.02
C TRP A 146 8.65 1.01 -17.16
N ASP A 147 8.28 -0.25 -17.37
CA ASP A 147 8.85 -1.07 -18.45
C ASP A 147 8.57 -0.50 -19.85
N ALA A 148 7.37 0.06 -20.03
CA ALA A 148 6.99 0.66 -21.31
C ALA A 148 7.75 1.97 -21.55
N LEU A 149 7.88 2.81 -20.51
CA LEU A 149 8.69 4.02 -20.56
C LEU A 149 10.17 3.71 -20.84
N PHE A 150 10.71 2.67 -20.20
CA PHE A 150 12.09 2.23 -20.41
C PHE A 150 12.35 1.88 -21.88
N LYS A 151 11.44 1.14 -22.53
CA LYS A 151 11.57 0.80 -23.95
C LYS A 151 11.65 2.06 -24.82
N ILE A 152 10.81 3.06 -24.54
CA ILE A 152 10.77 4.33 -25.31
C ILE A 152 12.07 5.12 -25.14
N LYS A 153 12.60 5.22 -23.91
CA LYS A 153 13.85 5.94 -23.63
C LYS A 153 15.07 5.31 -24.32
N ASN A 154 14.99 4.03 -24.68
CA ASN A 154 16.05 3.25 -25.30
C ASN A 154 15.76 2.85 -26.76
N LEU A 155 14.86 3.58 -27.44
CA LEU A 155 14.73 3.55 -28.90
C LEU A 155 15.91 4.23 -29.61
#